data_AF-A0A2Z7BKR6-F1
#
_entry.id   AF-A0A2Z7BKR6-F1
#
_cell.length_a   1.000
_cell.length_b   1.000
_cell.length_c   1.000
_cell.angle_alpha   90.00
_cell.angle_beta   90.00
_cell.angle_gamma   90.00
#
_symmetry.space_group_name_H-M   'P 1'
#
loop_
_entity.id
_entity.type
_entity.pdbx_description
1 polymer ?
#
loop_
_entity_poly.entity_id
_entity_poly.type
_entity_poly.pdbx_seq_one_letter_code
_entity_poly.pdbx_strand_id
1 'polypeptide(L)'
;MADQTDEDEVFDFSNVEFTRDDLVIALNDMVKEYRKLSHSFEEAKAENMSLKSSSAESSSDELEDADILKTELSKLQAENELLRNEISELKAEVAKSTVEMSSWNKANLTLQNLYESQKQAGDKTGIGFSNS
;
A
#
# COMPACT_ATOMS: atom_id res chain seq x y z
N MET A 1 16.58 4.42 -69.53
CA MET A 1 15.20 4.83 -69.23
C MET A 1 14.40 3.55 -69.14
N ALA A 2 13.90 3.18 -67.97
CA ALA A 2 13.04 2.00 -67.82
C ALA A 2 11.61 2.47 -68.09
N ASP A 3 10.98 1.87 -69.10
CA ASP A 3 9.57 2.06 -69.41
C ASP A 3 8.81 1.01 -68.58
N GLN A 4 8.27 1.43 -67.44
CA GLN A 4 7.30 0.64 -66.69
C GLN A 4 5.94 0.92 -67.33
N THR A 5 5.51 0.03 -68.21
CA THR A 5 4.10 -0.06 -68.59
C THR A 5 3.37 -0.60 -67.37
N ASP A 6 2.87 0.32 -66.54
CA ASP A 6 1.83 -0.02 -65.57
C ASP A 6 0.65 -0.53 -66.40
N GLU A 7 0.50 -1.85 -66.41
CA GLU A 7 -0.68 -2.54 -66.91
C GLU A 7 -1.86 -2.00 -66.11
N ASP A 8 -2.47 -0.95 -66.66
CA ASP A 8 -3.78 -0.44 -66.30
C ASP A 8 -4.72 -1.63 -66.44
N GLU A 9 -5.00 -2.31 -65.32
CA GLU A 9 -6.07 -3.29 -65.21
C GLU A 9 -7.38 -2.52 -65.43
N VAL A 10 -7.64 -2.21 -66.70
CA VAL A 10 -8.91 -1.74 -67.20
C VAL A 10 -9.88 -2.85 -66.85
N PHE A 11 -10.71 -2.61 -65.84
CA PHE A 11 -11.81 -3.49 -65.49
C PHE A 11 -12.60 -3.79 -66.77
N ASP A 12 -12.44 -5.01 -67.29
CA ASP A 12 -13.16 -5.46 -68.48
C ASP A 12 -14.62 -5.65 -68.07
N PHE A 13 -15.42 -4.61 -68.25
CA PHE A 13 -16.86 -4.67 -68.15
C PHE A 13 -17.42 -5.41 -69.38
N SER A 14 -16.96 -6.62 -69.64
CA SER A 14 -17.55 -7.50 -70.64
C SER A 14 -19.04 -7.61 -70.33
N ASN A 15 -19.87 -7.06 -71.23
CA ASN A 15 -21.30 -6.77 -71.10
C ASN A 15 -22.12 -7.74 -70.22
N VAL A 16 -22.13 -7.51 -68.90
CA VAL A 16 -23.26 -7.94 -68.07
C VAL A 16 -24.40 -6.97 -68.35
N GLU A 17 -25.45 -7.47 -69.01
CA GLU A 17 -26.67 -6.74 -69.30
C GLU A 17 -27.41 -6.47 -67.98
N PHE A 18 -27.10 -5.34 -67.34
CA PHE A 18 -27.89 -4.86 -66.22
C PHE A 18 -29.08 -4.07 -66.73
N THR A 19 -30.26 -4.41 -66.22
CA THR A 19 -31.41 -3.55 -66.41
C THR A 19 -31.25 -2.28 -65.56
N ARG A 20 -31.90 -1.21 -65.99
CA ARG A 20 -31.99 0.02 -65.19
C ARG A 20 -32.52 -0.26 -63.77
N ASP A 21 -33.40 -1.24 -63.63
CA ASP A 21 -34.01 -1.61 -62.36
C ASP A 21 -32.97 -2.29 -61.44
N ASP A 22 -32.07 -3.10 -61.98
CA ASP A 22 -30.99 -3.72 -61.21
C ASP A 22 -30.06 -2.68 -60.59
N LEU A 23 -29.71 -1.63 -61.34
CA LEU A 23 -28.90 -0.51 -60.81
C LEU A 23 -29.64 0.25 -59.71
N VAL A 24 -30.94 0.49 -59.87
CA VAL A 24 -31.75 1.19 -58.87
C VAL A 24 -31.84 0.39 -57.58
N ILE A 25 -32.00 -0.94 -57.67
CA ILE A 25 -32.02 -1.85 -56.52
C ILE A 25 -30.67 -1.83 -55.81
N ALA A 26 -29.56 -2.02 -56.54
CA ALA A 26 -28.22 -2.00 -55.98
C ALA A 26 -27.89 -0.68 -55.27
N LEU A 27 -28.27 0.46 -55.87
CA LEU A 27 -28.11 1.76 -55.25
C LEU A 27 -28.95 1.91 -53.98
N ASN A 28 -30.20 1.44 -54.00
CA ASN A 28 -31.08 1.51 -52.83
C ASN A 28 -30.53 0.67 -51.67
N ASP A 29 -30.00 -0.51 -51.96
CA ASP A 29 -29.40 -1.38 -50.95
C ASP A 29 -28.10 -0.79 -50.40
N MET A 30 -27.26 -0.21 -51.25
CA MET A 30 -26.06 0.52 -50.80
C MET A 30 -26.40 1.69 -49.86
N VAL A 31 -27.47 2.44 -50.16
CA VAL A 31 -27.95 3.53 -49.29
C VAL A 31 -28.46 2.98 -47.96
N LYS A 32 -29.14 1.83 -47.94
CA LYS A 32 -29.58 1.19 -46.69
C LYS A 32 -28.39 0.75 -45.85
N GLU A 33 -27.40 0.09 -46.45
CA GLU A 33 -26.21 -0.38 -45.73
C GLU A 33 -25.37 0.78 -45.22
N TYR A 34 -25.20 1.84 -46.01
CA TYR A 34 -24.53 3.07 -45.54
C TYR A 34 -25.25 3.68 -44.34
N ARG A 35 -26.59 3.73 -44.34
CA ARG A 35 -27.36 4.24 -43.20
C ARG A 35 -27.14 3.40 -41.94
N LYS A 36 -27.13 2.07 -42.07
CA LYS A 36 -26.83 1.17 -40.93
C LYS A 36 -25.42 1.40 -40.41
N LEU A 37 -24.44 1.47 -41.30
CA LEU A 37 -23.04 1.70 -40.94
C LEU A 37 -22.85 3.05 -40.24
N SER A 38 -23.45 4.11 -40.78
CA SER A 38 -23.41 5.44 -40.16
C SER A 38 -24.03 5.45 -38.77
N HIS A 39 -25.10 4.70 -38.54
CA HIS A 39 -25.71 4.61 -37.21
C HIS A 39 -24.80 3.88 -36.22
N SER A 40 -24.25 2.73 -36.63
CA SER A 40 -23.32 1.95 -35.81
C SER A 40 -22.05 2.73 -35.48
N PHE A 41 -21.56 3.58 -36.40
CA PHE A 41 -20.42 4.45 -36.13
C PHE A 41 -20.71 5.49 -35.04
N GLU A 42 -21.87 6.15 -35.08
CA GLU A 42 -22.25 7.11 -34.03
C GLU A 42 -22.48 6.42 -32.68
N GLU A 43 -23.02 5.19 -32.67
CA GLU A 43 -23.15 4.39 -31.46
C GLU A 43 -21.77 4.03 -30.87
N ALA A 44 -20.85 3.52 -31.69
CA ALA A 44 -19.49 3.21 -31.27
C ALA A 44 -18.73 4.44 -30.75
N LYS A 45 -18.98 5.62 -31.36
CA LYS A 45 -18.41 6.89 -30.90
C LYS A 45 -18.98 7.32 -29.55
N ALA A 46 -20.29 7.17 -29.34
CA ALA A 46 -20.94 7.46 -28.06
C ALA A 46 -20.43 6.52 -26.96
N GLU A 47 -20.30 5.23 -27.25
CA GLU A 47 -19.74 4.23 -26.34
C GLU A 47 -18.27 4.55 -25.99
N ASN A 48 -17.44 4.89 -26.97
CA ASN A 48 -16.05 5.26 -26.75
C ASN A 48 -15.92 6.46 -25.80
N MET A 49 -16.76 7.49 -26.00
CA MET A 49 -16.80 8.66 -25.12
C MET A 49 -17.20 8.28 -23.69
N SER A 50 -18.21 7.41 -23.54
CA SER A 50 -18.68 6.91 -22.24
C SER A 50 -17.59 6.12 -21.50
N LEU A 51 -16.89 5.23 -22.19
CA LEU A 51 -15.78 4.46 -21.63
C LEU A 51 -14.60 5.35 -21.23
N LYS A 52 -14.33 6.40 -22.02
CA LYS A 52 -13.27 7.35 -21.70
C LYS A 52 -13.60 8.17 -20.45
N SER A 53 -14.85 8.57 -20.25
CA SER A 53 -15.28 9.21 -19.00
C SER A 53 -15.19 8.27 -17.80
N SER A 54 -15.67 7.02 -17.92
CA SER A 54 -15.62 6.07 -16.80
C SER A 54 -14.19 5.66 -16.43
N SER A 55 -13.30 5.53 -17.42
CA SER A 55 -11.88 5.25 -17.19
C SER A 55 -11.16 6.43 -16.52
N ALA A 56 -11.51 7.67 -16.87
CA ALA A 56 -10.92 8.85 -16.27
C ALA A 56 -11.38 9.05 -14.82
N GLU A 57 -12.67 8.84 -14.55
CA GLU A 57 -13.24 8.93 -13.20
C GLU A 57 -12.67 7.84 -12.27
N SER A 58 -12.64 6.57 -12.72
CA SER A 58 -12.09 5.46 -11.91
C SER A 58 -10.62 5.66 -11.54
N SER A 59 -9.81 6.23 -12.44
CA SER A 59 -8.38 6.46 -12.19
C SER A 59 -8.09 7.58 -11.20
N SER A 60 -9.03 8.51 -11.02
CA SER A 60 -8.88 9.66 -10.13
C SER A 60 -9.05 9.25 -8.66
N ASP A 61 -10.06 8.43 -8.38
CA ASP A 61 -10.37 7.96 -7.02
C ASP A 61 -9.26 7.05 -6.47
N GLU A 62 -8.70 6.18 -7.32
CA GLU A 62 -7.60 5.26 -6.96
C GLU A 62 -6.29 5.99 -6.64
N LEU A 63 -6.03 7.14 -7.28
CA LEU A 63 -4.84 7.95 -7.04
C LEU A 63 -4.91 8.68 -5.69
N GLU A 64 -6.08 9.22 -5.34
CA GLU A 64 -6.33 9.88 -4.06
C GLU A 64 -6.20 8.89 -2.89
N ASP A 65 -6.75 7.69 -3.04
CA ASP A 65 -6.59 6.60 -2.06
C ASP A 65 -5.11 6.22 -1.84
N ALA A 66 -4.32 6.17 -2.92
CA ALA A 66 -2.89 5.85 -2.83
C ALA A 66 -2.10 6.92 -2.04
N ASP A 67 -2.40 8.20 -2.25
CA ASP A 67 -1.75 9.31 -1.53
C ASP A 67 -2.15 9.35 -0.04
N ILE A 68 -3.41 9.03 0.28
CA ILE A 68 -3.90 8.86 1.66
C ILE A 68 -3.13 7.73 2.34
N LEU A 69 -3.08 6.55 1.73
CA LEU A 69 -2.37 5.38 2.27
C LEU A 69 -0.88 5.67 2.49
N LYS A 70 -0.23 6.37 1.56
CA LYS A 70 1.18 6.75 1.67
C LYS A 70 1.44 7.70 2.85
N THR A 71 0.53 8.65 3.07
CA THR A 71 0.60 9.59 4.19
C THR A 71 0.43 8.85 5.52
N GLU A 72 -0.54 7.96 5.61
CA GLU A 72 -0.81 7.17 6.82
C GLU A 72 0.33 6.19 7.13
N LEU A 73 0.92 5.57 6.11
CA LEU A 73 2.12 4.74 6.26
C LEU A 73 3.30 5.54 6.84
N SER A 74 3.53 6.76 6.35
CA SER A 74 4.62 7.62 6.82
C SER A 74 4.42 8.01 8.29
N LYS A 75 3.17 8.28 8.71
CA LYS A 75 2.82 8.56 10.10
C LYS A 75 3.08 7.35 11.00
N LEU A 76 2.64 6.16 10.59
CA LEU A 76 2.87 4.92 11.33
C LEU A 76 4.34 4.56 11.45
N GLN A 77 5.16 4.86 10.44
CA GLN A 77 6.62 4.66 10.48
C GLN A 77 7.27 5.55 11.54
N ALA A 78 6.91 6.83 11.61
CA ALA A 78 7.42 7.76 12.61
C ALA A 78 7.01 7.34 14.04
N GLU A 79 5.76 6.92 14.23
CA GLU A 79 5.28 6.41 15.52
C GLU A 79 6.02 5.12 15.94
N ASN A 80 6.27 4.20 15.01
CA ASN A 80 7.04 2.99 15.27
C ASN A 80 8.48 3.31 15.72
N GLU A 81 9.11 4.29 15.11
CA GLU A 81 10.47 4.71 15.48
C GLU A 81 10.51 5.31 16.89
N LEU A 82 9.52 6.15 17.23
CA LEU A 82 9.37 6.70 18.57
C LEU A 82 9.20 5.60 19.62
N LEU A 83 8.29 4.64 19.37
CA LEU A 83 8.05 3.52 20.28
C LEU A 83 9.31 2.65 20.47
N ARG A 84 10.08 2.42 19.40
CA ARG A 84 11.36 1.69 19.50
C ARG A 84 12.37 2.41 20.39
N ASN A 85 12.42 3.73 20.34
CA ASN A 85 13.30 4.52 21.19
C ASN A 85 12.85 4.44 22.66
N GLU A 86 11.56 4.63 22.93
CA GLU A 86 11.00 4.52 24.29
C GLU A 86 11.21 3.12 24.89
N ILE A 87 11.01 2.05 24.12
CA ILE A 87 11.32 0.67 24.54
C ILE A 87 12.80 0.52 24.89
N SER A 88 13.70 1.15 24.14
CA SER A 88 15.13 1.09 24.38
C SER A 88 15.53 1.81 25.67
N GLU A 89 14.94 2.97 25.94
CA GLU A 89 15.11 3.71 27.20
C GLU A 89 14.58 2.93 28.39
N LEU A 90 13.36 2.41 28.31
CA LEU A 90 12.76 1.58 29.37
C LEU A 90 13.61 0.33 29.66
N LYS A 91 14.17 -0.30 28.63
CA LYS A 91 15.06 -1.45 28.81
C LYS A 91 16.34 -1.07 29.58
N ALA A 92 16.90 0.11 29.33
CA ALA A 92 18.05 0.62 30.06
C ALA A 92 17.71 0.93 31.53
N GLU A 93 16.56 1.57 31.77
CA GLU A 93 16.04 1.87 33.11
C GLU A 93 15.83 0.58 33.92
N VAL A 94 15.19 -0.44 33.32
CA VAL A 94 14.97 -1.75 33.96
C VAL A 94 16.30 -2.42 34.32
N ALA A 95 17.29 -2.38 33.43
CA ALA A 95 18.62 -2.94 33.70
C ALA A 95 19.29 -2.23 34.90
N LYS A 96 19.22 -0.89 34.93
CA LYS A 96 19.74 -0.08 36.04
C LYS A 96 19.05 -0.43 37.36
N SER A 97 17.71 -0.42 37.40
CA SER A 97 16.95 -0.75 38.61
C SER A 97 17.22 -2.17 39.10
N THR A 98 17.44 -3.13 38.19
CA THR A 98 17.81 -4.51 38.56
C THR A 98 19.15 -4.54 39.30
N VAL A 99 20.14 -3.77 38.84
CA VAL A 99 21.45 -3.65 39.49
C VAL A 99 21.33 -2.99 40.87
N GLU A 100 20.58 -1.89 40.96
CA GLU A 100 20.35 -1.19 42.22
C GLU A 100 19.64 -2.08 43.26
N MET A 101 18.61 -2.82 42.84
CA MET A 101 17.90 -3.76 43.70
C MET A 101 18.81 -4.88 44.20
N SER A 102 19.68 -5.42 43.34
CA SER A 102 20.67 -6.43 43.75
C SER A 102 21.68 -5.88 44.78
N SER A 103 22.06 -4.61 44.65
CA SER A 103 22.96 -3.92 45.58
C SER A 103 22.28 -3.65 46.91
N TRP A 104 21.03 -3.21 46.89
CA TRP A 104 20.21 -3.01 48.07
C TRP A 104 19.98 -4.32 48.85
N ASN A 105 19.68 -5.42 48.16
CA ASN A 105 19.55 -6.74 48.79
C ASN A 105 20.83 -7.18 49.50
N LYS A 106 22.00 -6.96 48.89
CA LYS A 106 23.30 -7.25 49.51
C LYS A 106 23.56 -6.38 50.75
N ALA A 107 23.26 -5.08 50.66
CA ALA A 107 23.40 -4.15 51.79
C ALA A 107 22.48 -4.55 52.95
N ASN A 108 21.23 -4.91 52.65
CA ASN A 108 20.25 -5.33 53.65
C ASN A 108 20.68 -6.63 54.36
N LEU A 109 21.18 -7.62 53.61
CA LEU A 109 21.75 -8.84 54.19
C LEU A 109 22.94 -8.54 55.11
N THR A 110 23.80 -7.60 54.71
CA THR A 110 24.95 -7.18 55.52
C THR A 110 24.50 -6.52 56.82
N LEU A 111 23.50 -5.64 56.76
CA LEU A 111 22.91 -5.00 57.95
C LEU A 111 22.26 -6.02 58.89
N GLN A 112 21.55 -7.02 58.36
CA GLN A 112 20.98 -8.09 59.16
C GLN A 112 22.07 -8.87 59.93
N ASN A 113 23.14 -9.26 59.24
CA ASN A 113 24.27 -9.96 59.87
C ASN A 113 24.93 -9.13 60.99
N LEU A 114 25.06 -7.81 60.81
CA LEU A 114 25.58 -6.90 61.83
C LEU A 114 24.65 -6.83 63.05
N TYR A 115 23.34 -6.74 62.83
CA TYR A 115 22.35 -6.72 63.90
C TYR A 115 22.36 -8.01 64.73
N GLU A 116 22.43 -9.17 64.06
CA GLU A 116 22.54 -10.48 64.72
C GLU A 116 23.84 -10.61 65.54
N SER A 117 24.96 -10.11 65.01
CA SER A 117 26.25 -10.10 65.70
C SER A 117 26.22 -9.21 66.96
N GLN A 118 25.57 -8.04 66.87
CA GLN A 118 25.42 -7.12 68.00
C GLN A 118 24.55 -7.75 69.11
N LYS A 119 23.45 -8.42 68.74
CA LYS A 119 22.58 -9.12 69.70
C LYS A 119 23.34 -10.21 70.46
N GLN A 120 24.14 -11.02 69.76
CA GLN A 120 24.98 -12.03 70.39
C GLN A 120 26.06 -11.43 71.32
N ALA A 121 26.59 -10.24 71.03
CA ALA A 121 27.55 -9.57 71.90
C ALA A 121 26.89 -9.04 73.19
N GLY A 122 25.66 -8.54 73.10
CA GLY A 122 24.87 -8.08 74.25
C GLY A 122 24.54 -9.20 75.23
N ASP A 123 24.07 -10.36 74.75
CA ASP A 123 23.69 -11.50 75.60
C ASP A 123 24.87 -12.12 76.38
N LYS A 124 26.10 -11.95 75.89
CA LYS A 124 27.33 -12.43 76.56
C LYS A 124 27.84 -11.47 77.64
N THR A 125 27.33 -10.24 77.67
CA THR A 125 27.72 -9.20 78.64
C THR A 125 26.76 -9.20 79.83
N GLY A 126 26.33 -10.39 80.28
CA GLY A 126 25.70 -10.57 81.58
C GLY A 126 26.71 -10.26 82.67
N ILE A 127 26.81 -8.98 83.04
CA ILE A 127 27.65 -8.51 84.15
C ILE A 127 27.05 -9.08 85.43
N GLY A 128 27.57 -10.22 85.85
CA GLY A 128 27.37 -10.77 87.19
C GLY A 128 28.02 -9.85 88.19
N PHE A 129 27.27 -8.86 88.69
CA PHE A 129 27.66 -8.12 89.87
C PHE A 129 27.52 -9.06 91.08
N SER A 130 28.59 -9.79 91.40
CA SER A 130 28.71 -10.45 92.69
C SER A 130 29.03 -9.40 93.75
N ASN A 131 28.01 -9.05 94.55
CA ASN A 131 28.15 -8.24 95.76
C ASN A 131 29.01 -9.00 96.79
N SER A 132 29.99 -8.29 97.37
CA SER A 132 30.81 -8.73 98.52
C SER A 132 30.01 -8.72 99.83
#